data_AF-A0A0H5Q6C5-F1
#
_entry.id   AF-A0A0H5Q6C5-F1
#
_cell.length_a   1.000
_cell.length_b   1.000
_cell.length_c   1.000
_cell.angle_alpha   90.00
_cell.angle_beta   90.00
_cell.angle_gamma   90.00
#
_symmetry.space_group_name_H-M   'P 1'
#
loop_
_entity.id
_entity.type
_entity.pdbx_description
1 polymer ?
#
loop_
_entity_poly.entity_id
_entity_poly.type
_entity_poly.pdbx_seq_one_letter_code
_entity_poly.pdbx_strand_id
1 'polypeptide(L)'
;MPLKDVKYKRDQTILKVYGYGENKKIKVIRMNWLRTAGVEDDEEYRAERGSVNDFKLEENIQRAKNTIFELAFCNPWDWFFTGTLDPKKYDRTNLDKFHKDLTDWFREYGRYHKIKIKFLLVPELHTDGISWHIHGFLRGLPKEHLKQFVIGDVMGKALAEKVKKGDVVYNWLPYAKKFGFCDLESIRNAEAVSKYIMKYINKNLATSVKELNAHLYYHSRRLNKAEVIKKGAMAATITPTYENEYCSVAWLDYSEELLQELSSSFVDIDYYNTREHRLSR
;
A
#
# COMPACT_ATOMS: atom_id res chain seq x y z
N MET A 1 14.93 -11.69 33.51
CA MET A 1 13.65 -12.43 33.66
C MET A 1 13.54 -13.41 32.50
N PRO A 2 13.08 -14.67 32.69
CA PRO A 2 12.83 -15.53 31.54
C PRO A 2 11.80 -14.86 30.63
N LEU A 3 12.04 -14.91 29.32
CA LEU A 3 11.15 -14.29 28.33
C LEU A 3 9.73 -14.86 28.50
N LYS A 4 8.73 -13.97 28.57
CA LYS A 4 7.29 -14.33 28.65
C LYS A 4 6.74 -14.99 27.38
N ASP A 5 7.55 -15.08 26.32
CA ASP A 5 7.27 -15.83 25.10
C ASP A 5 8.60 -16.04 24.33
N VAL A 6 8.62 -16.93 23.34
CA VAL A 6 9.81 -17.15 22.49
C VAL A 6 9.97 -16.01 21.46
N LYS A 7 11.21 -15.59 21.18
CA LYS A 7 11.53 -14.52 20.22
C LYS A 7 11.01 -14.82 18.80
N TYR A 8 11.08 -16.09 18.38
CA TYR A 8 10.57 -16.57 17.09
C TYR A 8 9.72 -17.83 17.27
N LYS A 9 8.52 -17.83 16.68
CA LYS A 9 7.65 -19.01 16.60
C LYS A 9 7.76 -19.63 15.22
N ARG A 10 7.95 -20.95 15.18
CA ARG A 10 8.00 -21.72 13.94
C ARG A 10 6.59 -21.98 13.42
N ASP A 11 6.47 -22.09 12.11
CA ASP A 11 5.27 -22.57 11.42
C ASP A 11 4.00 -21.81 11.81
N GLN A 12 4.04 -20.49 11.63
CA GLN A 12 2.94 -19.61 11.99
C GLN A 12 2.14 -19.24 10.75
N THR A 13 0.83 -19.44 10.83
CA THR A 13 -0.12 -18.97 9.83
C THR A 13 -0.79 -17.68 10.30
N ILE A 14 -0.99 -16.77 9.36
CA ILE A 14 -1.76 -15.53 9.52
C ILE A 14 -2.91 -15.58 8.53
N LEU A 15 -4.13 -15.65 9.06
CA LEU A 15 -5.37 -15.60 8.30
C LEU A 15 -5.85 -14.15 8.24
N LYS A 16 -5.96 -13.60 7.03
CA LYS A 16 -6.41 -12.23 6.80
C LYS A 16 -7.61 -12.18 5.85
N VAL A 17 -8.47 -11.20 6.05
CA VAL A 17 -9.51 -10.81 5.10
C VAL A 17 -9.15 -9.46 4.48
N TYR A 18 -9.16 -9.42 3.16
CA TYR A 18 -8.91 -8.23 2.35
C TYR A 18 -10.21 -7.79 1.66
N GLY A 19 -10.29 -6.52 1.30
CA GLY A 19 -11.39 -5.99 0.49
C GLY A 19 -12.64 -5.65 1.31
N TYR A 20 -13.74 -5.42 0.60
CA TYR A 20 -15.02 -5.00 1.17
C TYR A 20 -16.16 -5.40 0.22
N GLY A 21 -17.37 -5.57 0.74
CA GLY A 21 -18.53 -6.01 -0.04
C GLY A 21 -18.26 -7.32 -0.77
N GLU A 22 -18.63 -7.38 -2.05
CA GLU A 22 -18.42 -8.54 -2.93
C GLU A 22 -16.95 -8.75 -3.33
N ASN A 23 -16.09 -7.74 -3.15
CA ASN A 23 -14.66 -7.81 -3.50
C ASN A 23 -13.80 -8.39 -2.37
N LYS A 24 -14.41 -9.01 -1.36
CA LYS A 24 -13.66 -9.64 -0.28
C LYS A 24 -12.83 -10.80 -0.80
N LYS A 25 -11.63 -10.97 -0.24
CA LYS A 25 -10.74 -12.12 -0.49
C LYS A 25 -10.14 -12.59 0.82
N ILE A 26 -9.90 -13.90 0.92
CA ILE A 26 -9.17 -14.50 2.04
C ILE A 26 -7.71 -14.62 1.61
N LYS A 27 -6.79 -14.20 2.49
CA LYS A 27 -5.36 -14.41 2.31
C LYS A 27 -4.82 -15.21 3.47
N VAL A 28 -4.24 -16.36 3.16
CA VAL A 28 -3.55 -17.20 4.14
C VAL A 28 -2.06 -17.08 3.92
N ILE A 29 -1.33 -16.70 4.96
CA ILE A 29 0.12 -16.50 4.92
C ILE A 29 0.76 -17.45 5.93
N ARG A 30 1.48 -18.46 5.46
CA ARG A 30 2.25 -19.36 6.30
C ARG A 30 3.70 -18.90 6.32
N MET A 31 4.22 -18.66 7.52
CA MET A 31 5.58 -18.20 7.76
C MET A 31 6.37 -19.32 8.41
N ASN A 32 7.53 -19.64 7.85
CA ASN A 32 8.41 -20.65 8.43
C ASN A 32 8.86 -20.24 9.84
N TRP A 33 9.16 -18.95 10.02
CA TRP A 33 9.47 -18.33 11.29
C TRP A 33 8.81 -16.95 11.38
N LEU A 34 8.20 -16.67 12.53
CA LEU A 34 7.55 -15.40 12.79
C LEU A 34 8.03 -14.82 14.11
N ARG A 35 8.57 -13.61 14.04
CA ARG A 35 9.01 -12.87 15.23
C ARG A 35 7.83 -12.50 16.10
N THR A 36 7.96 -12.70 17.41
CA THR A 36 6.98 -12.29 18.40
C THR A 36 7.14 -10.79 18.67
N ALA A 37 6.06 -10.03 18.49
CA ALA A 37 6.08 -8.58 18.72
C ALA A 37 6.24 -8.31 20.22
N GLY A 38 7.10 -7.35 20.59
CA GLY A 38 7.34 -6.96 21.98
C GLY A 38 8.28 -7.88 22.76
N VAL A 39 8.76 -8.98 22.15
CA VAL A 39 9.80 -9.82 22.74
C VAL A 39 11.16 -9.33 22.24
N GLU A 40 11.90 -8.73 23.15
CA GLU A 40 13.22 -8.15 22.91
C GLU A 40 14.26 -8.86 23.76
N ASP A 41 15.49 -8.90 23.27
CA ASP A 41 16.64 -9.43 24.00
C ASP A 41 17.40 -8.24 24.58
N ASP A 42 17.57 -8.20 25.90
CA ASP A 42 18.15 -7.07 26.62
C ASP A 42 19.64 -6.87 26.26
N GLU A 43 20.31 -7.93 25.77
CA GLU A 43 21.72 -7.90 25.36
C GLU A 43 21.91 -7.67 23.84
N GLU A 44 20.83 -7.52 23.07
CA GLU A 44 20.91 -7.35 21.62
C GLU A 44 21.43 -5.95 21.26
N TYR A 45 22.62 -5.90 20.65
CA TYR A 45 23.20 -4.67 20.13
C TYR A 45 22.27 -4.00 19.12
N ARG A 46 21.95 -2.73 19.36
CA ARG A 46 21.18 -1.88 18.45
C ARG A 46 22.03 -0.68 18.07
N ALA A 47 22.44 -0.66 16.81
CA ALA A 47 23.03 0.55 16.26
C ALA A 47 22.03 1.71 16.28
N GLU A 48 22.57 2.93 16.38
CA GLU A 48 21.77 4.15 16.31
C GLU A 48 20.96 4.20 15.00
N ARG A 49 19.75 4.76 15.07
CA ARG A 49 18.86 4.80 13.91
C ARG A 49 19.51 5.63 12.79
N GLY A 50 19.75 4.98 11.65
CA GLY A 50 20.33 5.62 10.47
C GLY A 50 21.85 5.69 10.45
N SER A 51 22.55 5.01 11.38
CA SER A 51 24.03 4.99 11.42
C SER A 51 24.67 3.84 10.65
N VAL A 52 23.88 2.84 10.23
CA VAL A 52 24.40 1.60 9.60
C VAL A 52 24.26 1.60 8.08
N ASN A 53 23.18 2.17 7.56
CA ASN A 53 22.85 2.09 6.13
C ASN A 53 22.69 3.49 5.57
N ASP A 54 23.26 3.75 4.41
CA ASP A 54 23.11 5.02 3.68
C ASP A 54 21.76 5.13 2.95
N PHE A 55 21.12 3.99 2.68
CA PHE A 55 19.88 3.88 1.92
C PHE A 55 18.82 3.05 2.66
N LYS A 56 17.56 3.18 2.20
CA LYS A 56 16.47 2.36 2.71
C LYS A 56 16.73 0.87 2.45
N LEU A 57 16.65 0.09 3.52
CA LEU A 57 16.62 -1.37 3.46
C LEU A 57 15.48 -1.90 2.57
N GLU A 58 15.75 -3.00 1.86
CA GLU A 58 14.75 -3.63 0.98
C GLU A 58 13.51 -4.07 1.74
N GLU A 59 13.66 -4.55 2.98
CA GLU A 59 12.56 -4.97 3.84
C GLU A 59 11.64 -3.79 4.19
N ASN A 60 12.20 -2.58 4.36
CA ASN A 60 11.39 -1.37 4.56
C ASN A 60 10.56 -1.06 3.33
N ILE A 61 11.17 -1.17 2.14
CA ILE A 61 10.49 -0.96 0.87
C ILE A 61 9.37 -2.01 0.74
N GLN A 62 9.65 -3.29 0.97
CA GLN A 62 8.64 -4.36 0.88
C GLN A 62 7.48 -4.16 1.87
N ARG A 63 7.75 -3.72 3.10
CA ARG A 63 6.69 -3.35 4.06
C ARG A 63 5.82 -2.20 3.55
N ALA A 64 6.43 -1.18 2.93
CA ALA A 64 5.68 -0.10 2.31
C ALA A 64 4.84 -0.61 1.14
N LYS A 65 5.40 -1.42 0.23
CA LYS A 65 4.66 -2.04 -0.88
C LYS A 65 3.42 -2.81 -0.39
N ASN A 66 3.60 -3.66 0.61
CA ASN A 66 2.51 -4.41 1.22
C ASN A 66 1.44 -3.50 1.85
N THR A 67 1.85 -2.41 2.48
CA THR A 67 0.92 -1.45 3.08
C THR A 67 0.14 -0.68 2.02
N ILE A 68 0.81 -0.21 0.97
CA ILE A 68 0.16 0.48 -0.16
C ILE A 68 -0.86 -0.47 -0.81
N PHE A 69 -0.49 -1.73 -1.02
CA PHE A 69 -1.40 -2.74 -1.56
C PHE A 69 -2.62 -2.97 -0.65
N GLU A 70 -2.43 -3.10 0.67
CA GLU A 70 -3.54 -3.22 1.63
C GLU A 70 -4.47 -2.00 1.57
N LEU A 71 -3.92 -0.79 1.55
CA LEU A 71 -4.68 0.46 1.49
C LEU A 71 -5.42 0.60 0.15
N ALA A 72 -4.80 0.21 -0.95
CA ALA A 72 -5.41 0.21 -2.27
C ALA A 72 -6.59 -0.76 -2.34
N PHE A 73 -6.38 -2.00 -1.88
CA PHE A 73 -7.35 -3.08 -2.02
C PHE A 73 -8.52 -2.97 -1.04
N CYS A 74 -8.29 -2.50 0.19
CA CYS A 74 -9.31 -2.53 1.25
C CYS A 74 -10.17 -1.26 1.31
N ASN A 75 -10.01 -0.32 0.38
CA ASN A 75 -10.79 0.92 0.36
C ASN A 75 -11.45 1.11 -1.02
N PRO A 76 -12.69 1.62 -1.08
CA PRO A 76 -13.28 2.04 -2.34
C PRO A 76 -12.65 3.35 -2.79
N TRP A 77 -12.31 3.41 -4.07
CA TRP A 77 -11.70 4.56 -4.73
C TRP A 77 -12.55 4.93 -5.95
N ASP A 78 -12.73 6.21 -6.17
CA ASP A 78 -13.53 6.72 -7.30
C ASP A 78 -12.62 7.00 -8.51
N TRP A 79 -11.42 7.49 -8.24
CA TRP A 79 -10.49 7.97 -9.26
C TRP A 79 -9.09 7.40 -9.07
N PHE A 80 -8.49 6.95 -10.17
CA PHE A 80 -7.04 6.85 -10.30
C PHE A 80 -6.52 8.22 -10.70
N PHE A 81 -5.56 8.73 -9.94
CA PHE A 81 -5.01 10.06 -10.07
C PHE A 81 -3.55 9.99 -10.48
N THR A 82 -3.18 10.78 -11.48
CA THR A 82 -1.80 11.08 -11.82
C THR A 82 -1.56 12.58 -11.81
N GLY A 83 -0.42 12.99 -11.29
CA GLY A 83 -0.04 14.39 -11.18
C GLY A 83 1.44 14.61 -11.45
N THR A 84 1.75 15.65 -12.22
CA THR A 84 3.13 16.09 -12.47
C THR A 84 3.25 17.57 -12.12
N LEU A 85 4.29 17.91 -11.36
CA LEU A 85 4.53 19.28 -10.93
C LEU A 85 5.05 20.14 -12.09
N ASP A 86 4.47 21.33 -12.24
CA ASP A 86 4.92 22.33 -13.20
C ASP A 86 5.91 23.27 -12.50
N PRO A 87 7.18 23.34 -12.93
CA PRO A 87 8.20 24.19 -12.30
C PRO A 87 7.84 25.69 -12.33
N LYS A 88 6.93 26.12 -13.21
CA LYS A 88 6.45 27.51 -13.26
C LYS A 88 5.43 27.82 -12.17
N LYS A 89 4.80 26.80 -11.58
CA LYS A 89 3.70 26.94 -10.61
C LYS A 89 4.09 26.52 -9.21
N TYR A 90 4.98 25.53 -9.09
CA TYR A 90 5.33 24.96 -7.80
C TYR A 90 6.78 24.48 -7.80
N ASP A 91 7.43 24.52 -6.63
CA ASP A 91 8.76 23.96 -6.45
C ASP A 91 8.68 22.43 -6.52
N ARG A 92 9.13 21.89 -7.65
CA ARG A 92 9.07 20.46 -7.96
C ARG A 92 10.17 19.62 -7.34
N THR A 93 11.11 20.23 -6.61
CA THR A 93 12.26 19.51 -6.02
C THR A 93 11.95 18.99 -4.61
N ASN A 94 11.09 19.70 -3.88
CA ASN A 94 10.80 19.44 -2.48
C ASN A 94 9.52 18.61 -2.30
N LEU A 95 9.68 17.28 -2.25
CA LEU A 95 8.57 16.33 -2.10
C LEU A 95 7.81 16.51 -0.78
N ASP A 96 8.52 16.72 0.33
CA ASP A 96 7.90 16.83 1.64
C ASP A 96 7.03 18.08 1.77
N LYS A 97 7.51 19.21 1.24
CA LYS A 97 6.73 20.45 1.15
C LYS A 97 5.52 20.27 0.25
N PHE A 98 5.72 19.66 -0.93
CA PHE A 98 4.62 19.38 -1.84
C PHE A 98 3.53 18.52 -1.19
N HIS A 99 3.89 17.43 -0.52
CA HIS A 99 2.93 16.57 0.16
C HIS A 99 2.13 17.32 1.23
N LYS A 100 2.80 18.16 2.03
CA LYS A 100 2.14 18.97 3.07
C LYS A 100 1.13 19.93 2.44
N ASP A 101 1.56 20.70 1.44
CA ASP A 101 0.72 21.68 0.78
C ASP A 101 -0.44 21.04 0.01
N LEU A 102 -0.22 19.86 -0.58
CA LEU A 102 -1.27 19.10 -1.25
C LEU A 102 -2.32 18.59 -0.26
N THR A 103 -1.87 18.05 0.89
CA THR A 103 -2.77 17.54 1.93
C THR A 103 -3.61 18.66 2.54
N ASP A 104 -2.98 19.80 2.84
CA ASP A 104 -3.68 20.98 3.32
C ASP A 104 -4.65 21.53 2.28
N TRP A 105 -4.27 21.52 1.00
CA TRP A 105 -5.13 21.92 -0.10
C TRP A 105 -6.35 21.00 -0.27
N PHE A 106 -6.19 19.67 -0.21
CA PHE A 106 -7.34 18.75 -0.22
C PHE A 106 -8.32 19.02 0.93
N ARG A 107 -7.80 19.35 2.12
CA ARG A 107 -8.63 19.70 3.28
C ARG A 107 -9.40 21.00 3.05
N GLU A 108 -8.74 22.03 2.54
CA GLU A 108 -9.36 23.32 2.23
C GLU A 108 -10.40 23.21 1.13
N TYR A 109 -10.05 22.53 0.04
CA TYR A 109 -10.95 22.25 -1.07
C TYR A 109 -12.19 21.49 -0.59
N GLY A 110 -11.98 20.46 0.24
CA GLY A 110 -13.06 19.70 0.88
C GLY A 110 -13.97 20.58 1.73
N ARG A 111 -13.39 21.48 2.54
CA ARG A 111 -14.15 22.43 3.38
C ARG A 111 -15.00 23.38 2.53
N TYR A 112 -14.40 23.99 1.50
CA TYR A 112 -15.07 24.96 0.63
C TYR A 112 -16.23 24.33 -0.14
N HIS A 113 -16.02 23.13 -0.68
CA HIS A 113 -17.03 22.41 -1.46
C HIS A 113 -17.93 21.49 -0.62
N LYS A 114 -17.77 21.44 0.70
CA LYS A 114 -18.48 20.53 1.62
C LYS A 114 -18.37 19.05 1.23
N ILE A 115 -17.19 18.64 0.75
CA ILE A 115 -16.87 17.25 0.41
C ILE A 115 -15.72 16.72 1.28
N LYS A 116 -15.58 15.40 1.33
CA LYS A 116 -14.49 14.74 2.06
C LYS A 116 -13.64 13.93 1.10
N ILE A 117 -12.45 14.45 0.80
CA ILE A 117 -11.49 13.78 -0.06
C ILE A 117 -10.64 12.83 0.79
N LYS A 118 -10.64 11.55 0.44
CA LYS A 118 -9.64 10.57 0.91
C LYS A 118 -8.66 10.28 -0.22
N PHE A 119 -7.41 10.01 0.14
CA PHE A 119 -6.35 9.73 -0.83
C PHE A 119 -5.36 8.66 -0.39
N LEU A 120 -4.71 8.04 -1.37
CA LEU A 120 -3.47 7.28 -1.26
C LEU A 120 -2.57 7.75 -2.41
N LEU A 121 -1.40 8.29 -2.12
CA LEU A 121 -0.45 8.84 -3.09
C LEU A 121 0.90 8.13 -2.96
N VAL A 122 1.50 7.84 -4.10
CA VAL A 122 2.80 7.20 -4.24
C VAL A 122 3.64 8.10 -5.15
N PRO A 123 4.65 8.80 -4.60
CA PRO A 123 5.56 9.61 -5.39
C PRO A 123 6.57 8.73 -6.15
N GLU A 124 6.87 9.16 -7.36
CA GLU A 124 7.85 8.58 -8.27
C GLU A 124 8.75 9.72 -8.78
N LEU A 125 10.06 9.50 -8.73
CA LEU A 125 11.00 10.48 -9.30
C LEU A 125 10.96 10.33 -10.82
N HIS A 126 10.63 11.42 -11.50
CA HIS A 126 10.56 11.42 -12.96
C HIS A 126 11.95 11.13 -13.56
N THR A 127 12.00 10.70 -14.82
CA THR A 127 13.25 10.33 -15.50
C THR A 127 14.28 11.46 -15.60
N ASP A 128 13.88 12.70 -15.32
CA ASP A 128 14.78 13.86 -15.27
C ASP A 128 15.57 13.94 -13.95
N GLY A 129 15.24 13.10 -12.95
CA GLY A 129 15.89 13.06 -11.65
C GLY A 129 15.55 14.24 -10.73
N ILE A 130 14.64 15.12 -11.12
CA ILE A 130 14.34 16.39 -10.43
C ILE A 130 12.85 16.55 -10.15
N SER A 131 11.99 16.16 -11.10
CA SER A 131 10.55 16.35 -10.98
C SER A 131 9.91 15.17 -10.28
N TRP A 132 8.94 15.44 -9.40
CA TRP A 132 8.10 14.39 -8.83
C TRP A 132 6.85 14.16 -9.67
N HIS A 133 6.62 12.89 -10.02
CA HIS A 133 5.37 12.39 -10.57
C HIS A 133 4.63 11.61 -9.48
N ILE A 134 3.32 11.80 -9.38
CA ILE A 134 2.52 11.21 -8.31
C ILE A 134 1.50 10.28 -8.94
N HIS A 135 1.48 9.03 -8.51
CA HIS A 135 0.39 8.10 -8.75
C HIS A 135 -0.47 8.00 -7.51
N GLY A 136 -1.77 7.82 -7.66
CA GLY A 136 -2.60 7.63 -6.48
C GLY A 136 -4.06 7.35 -6.74
N PHE A 137 -4.79 7.30 -5.63
CA PHE A 137 -6.22 7.13 -5.60
C PHE A 137 -6.89 8.27 -4.86
N LEU A 138 -8.04 8.69 -5.37
CA LEU A 138 -8.90 9.67 -4.72
C LEU A 138 -10.31 9.09 -4.54
N ARG A 139 -10.93 9.44 -3.42
CA ARG A 139 -12.33 9.13 -3.11
C ARG A 139 -13.02 10.38 -2.57
N GLY A 140 -14.26 10.59 -2.97
CA GLY A 140 -15.13 11.68 -2.51
C GLY A 140 -14.96 12.97 -3.30
N LEU A 141 -14.25 12.94 -4.45
CA LEU A 141 -14.19 14.04 -5.40
C LEU A 141 -15.32 13.88 -6.42
N PRO A 142 -16.32 14.77 -6.47
CA PRO A 142 -17.43 14.66 -7.42
C PRO A 142 -16.96 14.87 -8.86
N LYS A 143 -17.57 14.16 -9.81
CA LYS A 143 -17.25 14.27 -11.24
C LYS A 143 -17.53 15.68 -11.78
N GLU A 144 -18.51 16.37 -11.21
CA GLU A 144 -18.95 17.71 -11.58
C GLU A 144 -17.86 18.77 -11.36
N HIS A 145 -16.86 18.46 -10.53
CA HIS A 145 -15.71 19.33 -10.28
C HIS A 145 -14.58 19.14 -11.30
N LEU A 146 -14.75 18.16 -12.20
CA LEU A 146 -13.75 17.76 -13.17
C LEU A 146 -14.16 18.18 -14.58
N LYS A 147 -13.16 18.56 -15.38
CA LYS A 147 -13.34 18.84 -16.81
C LYS A 147 -12.87 17.63 -17.59
N GLN A 148 -13.72 17.02 -18.41
CA GLN A 148 -13.28 15.96 -19.31
C GLN A 148 -12.27 16.52 -20.33
N PHE A 149 -11.18 15.80 -20.57
CA PHE A 149 -10.27 16.12 -21.65
C PHE A 149 -10.93 15.87 -23.01
N VAL A 150 -10.72 16.80 -23.94
CA VAL A 150 -11.15 16.68 -25.33
C VAL A 150 -9.98 16.88 -26.29
N ILE A 151 -10.11 16.38 -27.52
CA ILE A 151 -9.09 16.60 -28.55
C ILE A 151 -8.90 18.12 -28.75
N GLY A 152 -7.66 18.58 -28.65
CA GLY A 152 -7.29 19.99 -28.70
C GLY A 152 -6.96 20.62 -27.33
N ASP A 153 -7.31 19.97 -26.21
CA ASP A 153 -6.81 20.37 -24.90
C ASP A 153 -5.29 20.16 -24.80
N VAL A 154 -4.62 20.98 -23.99
CA VAL A 154 -3.18 20.82 -23.68
C VAL A 154 -2.99 19.61 -22.78
N MET A 155 -2.35 18.57 -23.30
CA MET A 155 -2.09 17.32 -22.59
C MET A 155 -0.79 16.64 -23.04
N GLY A 156 -0.27 15.73 -22.22
CA GLY A 156 0.89 14.92 -22.57
C GLY A 156 0.59 13.94 -23.71
N LYS A 157 1.63 13.52 -24.45
CA LYS A 157 1.50 12.63 -25.62
C LYS A 157 0.71 11.35 -25.33
N ALA A 158 1.00 10.69 -24.21
CA ALA A 158 0.30 9.46 -23.82
C ALA A 158 -1.19 9.70 -23.54
N LEU A 159 -1.53 10.82 -22.90
CA LEU A 159 -2.91 11.19 -22.61
C LEU A 159 -3.67 11.58 -23.89
N ALA A 160 -3.01 12.29 -24.81
CA ALA A 160 -3.58 12.63 -26.12
C ALA A 160 -3.99 11.37 -26.89
N GLU A 161 -3.15 10.34 -26.90
CA GLU A 161 -3.47 9.08 -27.57
C GLU A 161 -4.62 8.32 -26.90
N LYS A 162 -4.73 8.36 -25.57
CA LYS A 162 -5.90 7.81 -24.85
C LYS A 162 -7.20 8.53 -25.25
N VAL A 163 -7.20 9.86 -25.19
CA VAL A 163 -8.37 10.68 -25.55
C VAL A 163 -8.77 10.46 -27.01
N LYS A 164 -7.80 10.37 -27.93
CA LYS A 164 -8.07 10.04 -29.35
C LYS A 164 -8.69 8.66 -29.55
N LYS A 165 -8.34 7.67 -28.71
CA LYS A 165 -8.93 6.33 -28.72
C LYS A 165 -10.34 6.28 -28.13
N GLY A 166 -10.81 7.38 -27.54
CA GLY A 166 -12.13 7.47 -26.90
C GLY A 166 -12.11 7.19 -25.40
N ASP A 167 -10.93 7.08 -24.77
CA ASP A 167 -10.84 6.92 -23.32
C ASP A 167 -11.34 8.19 -22.61
N VAL A 168 -12.13 7.98 -21.56
CA VAL A 168 -12.70 9.07 -20.76
C VAL A 168 -11.74 9.40 -19.63
N VAL A 169 -11.02 10.51 -19.79
CA VAL A 169 -10.08 11.03 -18.80
C VAL A 169 -10.44 12.46 -18.42
N TYR A 170 -10.22 12.81 -17.17
CA TYR A 170 -10.61 14.08 -16.59
C TYR A 170 -9.41 14.91 -16.10
N ASN A 171 -9.52 16.22 -16.21
CA ASN A 171 -8.63 17.19 -15.60
C ASN A 171 -9.30 17.80 -14.36
N TRP A 172 -8.52 18.08 -13.32
CA TRP A 172 -8.96 18.85 -12.17
C TRP A 172 -8.37 20.26 -12.22
N LEU A 173 -9.09 21.19 -12.87
CA LEU A 173 -8.57 22.53 -13.19
C LEU A 173 -8.04 23.31 -11.96
N PRO A 174 -8.71 23.29 -10.78
CA PRO A 174 -8.15 23.88 -9.56
C PRO A 174 -6.79 23.31 -9.15
N TYR A 175 -6.60 21.98 -9.24
CA TYR A 175 -5.29 21.36 -9.00
C TYR A 175 -4.30 21.83 -10.06
N ALA A 176 -4.69 21.80 -11.32
CA ALA A 176 -3.80 22.13 -12.43
C ALA A 176 -3.31 23.58 -12.38
N LYS A 177 -4.15 24.49 -11.89
CA LYS A 177 -3.80 25.90 -11.67
C LYS A 177 -2.75 26.06 -10.56
N LYS A 178 -2.83 25.26 -9.49
CA LYS A 178 -1.97 25.39 -8.31
C LYS A 178 -0.65 24.62 -8.42
N PHE A 179 -0.69 23.36 -8.87
CA PHE A 179 0.45 22.45 -8.77
C PHE A 179 1.05 22.05 -10.12
N GLY A 180 0.25 21.96 -11.19
CA GLY A 180 0.79 21.58 -12.49
C GLY A 180 -0.19 20.84 -13.39
N PHE A 181 0.18 19.65 -13.82
CA PHE A 181 -0.65 18.82 -14.69
C PHE A 181 -1.25 17.68 -13.87
N CYS A 182 -2.49 17.33 -14.13
CA CYS A 182 -3.10 16.14 -13.57
C CYS A 182 -4.11 15.52 -14.51
N ASP A 183 -4.31 14.23 -14.33
CA ASP A 183 -5.36 13.48 -14.99
C ASP A 183 -5.99 12.46 -14.02
N LEU A 184 -7.29 12.26 -14.19
CA LEU A 184 -8.11 11.39 -13.37
C LEU A 184 -8.89 10.42 -14.25
N GLU A 185 -8.74 9.13 -13.96
CA GLU A 185 -9.43 8.04 -14.64
C GLU A 185 -10.40 7.37 -13.66
N SER A 186 -11.64 7.12 -14.09
CA SER A 186 -12.65 6.49 -13.23
C SER A 186 -12.27 5.04 -12.92
N ILE A 187 -12.35 4.63 -11.65
CA ILE A 187 -12.08 3.26 -11.23
C ILE A 187 -13.36 2.43 -11.35
N ARG A 188 -13.31 1.38 -12.18
CA ARG A 188 -14.45 0.46 -12.37
C ARG A 188 -14.29 -0.87 -11.63
N ASN A 189 -13.06 -1.32 -11.41
CA ASN A 189 -12.77 -2.61 -10.78
C ASN A 189 -11.62 -2.45 -9.76
N ALA A 190 -11.93 -2.65 -8.47
CA ALA A 190 -10.99 -2.49 -7.37
C ALA A 190 -9.83 -3.49 -7.41
N GLU A 191 -10.08 -4.72 -7.87
CA GLU A 191 -9.05 -5.76 -7.99
C GLU A 191 -8.05 -5.42 -9.10
N ALA A 192 -8.55 -5.07 -10.28
CA ALA A 192 -7.72 -4.67 -11.42
C ALA A 192 -6.84 -3.47 -11.06
N VAL A 193 -7.40 -2.51 -10.32
CA VAL A 193 -6.69 -1.31 -9.88
C VAL A 193 -5.63 -1.60 -8.82
N SER A 194 -5.88 -2.55 -7.92
CA SER A 194 -4.89 -2.98 -6.93
C SER A 194 -3.71 -3.72 -7.57
N LYS A 195 -3.96 -4.53 -8.60
CA LYS A 195 -2.90 -5.14 -9.43
C LYS A 195 -2.14 -4.08 -10.24
N TYR A 196 -2.85 -3.08 -10.75
CA TYR A 196 -2.26 -1.98 -11.50
C TYR A 196 -1.30 -1.15 -10.63
N ILE A 197 -1.68 -0.75 -9.41
CA ILE A 197 -0.76 0.00 -8.55
C ILE A 197 0.46 -0.84 -8.17
N MET A 198 0.30 -2.15 -8.00
CA MET A 198 1.42 -3.08 -7.78
C MET A 198 2.49 -3.00 -8.88
N LYS A 199 2.07 -2.80 -10.14
CA LYS A 199 2.99 -2.60 -11.27
C LYS A 199 3.85 -1.34 -11.09
N TYR A 200 3.26 -0.22 -10.65
CA TYR A 200 3.98 1.05 -10.44
C TYR A 200 4.88 0.99 -9.21
N ILE A 201 4.34 0.46 -8.12
CA ILE A 201 5.07 0.20 -6.88
C ILE A 201 6.31 -0.67 -7.16
N ASN A 202 6.18 -1.71 -7.98
CA ASN A 202 7.28 -2.63 -8.25
C ASN A 202 8.35 -2.07 -9.17
N LYS A 203 7.99 -1.22 -10.14
CA LYS A 203 8.95 -0.65 -11.08
C LYS A 203 9.87 0.39 -10.43
N ASN A 204 9.32 1.29 -9.61
CA ASN A 204 10.03 2.54 -9.30
C ASN A 204 10.14 2.90 -7.82
N LEU A 205 9.48 2.18 -6.90
CA LEU A 205 9.47 2.60 -5.49
C LEU A 205 10.86 2.53 -4.82
N ALA A 206 11.67 1.53 -5.19
CA ALA A 206 13.03 1.37 -4.67
C ALA A 206 14.03 2.37 -5.27
N THR A 207 13.79 2.81 -6.50
CA THR A 207 14.68 3.72 -7.23
C THR A 207 14.33 5.20 -7.03
N SER A 208 13.08 5.52 -6.65
CA SER A 208 12.56 6.89 -6.56
C SER A 208 12.90 7.60 -5.26
N VAL A 209 12.69 6.95 -4.10
CA VAL A 209 12.85 7.58 -2.79
C VAL A 209 13.93 6.83 -2.01
N LYS A 210 15.19 7.22 -2.24
CA LYS A 210 16.36 6.55 -1.67
C LYS A 210 16.74 7.06 -0.28
N GLU A 211 16.38 8.31 0.02
CA GLU A 211 16.74 8.99 1.25
C GLU A 211 16.19 8.26 2.49
N LEU A 212 17.03 8.14 3.50
CA LEU A 212 16.61 7.66 4.82
C LEU A 212 15.50 8.57 5.35
N ASN A 213 14.51 7.97 6.02
CA ASN A 213 13.32 8.64 6.59
C ASN A 213 12.32 9.27 5.61
N ALA A 214 12.64 9.48 4.33
CA ALA A 214 11.66 9.97 3.36
C ALA A 214 10.45 9.02 3.20
N HIS A 215 9.25 9.55 3.03
CA HIS A 215 8.05 8.71 2.93
C HIS A 215 7.89 8.11 1.54
N LEU A 216 7.69 6.79 1.46
CA LEU A 216 7.47 6.09 0.19
C LEU A 216 6.04 6.24 -0.34
N TYR A 217 5.11 6.65 0.51
CA TYR A 217 3.71 6.88 0.17
C TYR A 217 3.08 7.77 1.23
N TYR A 218 1.99 8.41 0.85
CA TYR A 218 1.22 9.32 1.69
C TYR A 218 -0.26 8.96 1.59
N HIS A 219 -1.00 9.01 2.70
CA HIS A 219 -2.40 8.62 2.67
C HIS A 219 -3.24 9.29 3.74
N SER A 220 -4.54 9.33 3.51
CA SER A 220 -5.51 9.81 4.50
C SER A 220 -5.50 8.94 5.76
N ARG A 221 -5.73 9.57 6.92
CA ARG A 221 -5.91 8.85 8.19
C ARG A 221 -7.19 8.01 8.13
N ARG A 222 -7.20 6.88 8.85
CA ARG A 222 -8.37 5.97 8.98
C ARG A 222 -8.83 5.41 7.62
N LEU A 223 -7.87 5.03 6.78
CA LEU A 223 -8.13 4.09 5.70
C LEU A 223 -8.13 2.68 6.26
N ASN A 224 -8.94 1.81 5.66
CA ASN A 224 -9.02 0.41 6.02
C ASN A 224 -7.75 -0.31 5.57
N LYS A 225 -7.34 -1.31 6.35
CA LYS A 225 -6.32 -2.29 5.99
C LYS A 225 -6.96 -3.68 6.05
N ALA A 226 -6.21 -4.69 5.64
CA ALA A 226 -6.66 -6.07 5.79
C ALA A 226 -6.88 -6.40 7.27
N GLU A 227 -7.98 -7.08 7.56
CA GLU A 227 -8.31 -7.54 8.89
C GLU A 227 -7.56 -8.84 9.18
N VAL A 228 -6.87 -8.91 10.32
CA VAL A 228 -6.26 -10.16 10.79
C VAL A 228 -7.31 -10.90 11.61
N ILE A 229 -7.77 -12.03 11.09
CA ILE A 229 -8.82 -12.84 11.73
C ILE A 229 -8.19 -13.72 12.81
N LYS A 230 -7.11 -14.42 12.47
CA LYS A 230 -6.42 -15.32 13.39
C LYS A 230 -4.94 -15.44 13.05
N LYS A 231 -4.13 -15.72 14.06
CA LYS A 231 -2.69 -15.93 13.94
C LYS A 231 -2.26 -17.04 14.90
N GLY A 232 -1.48 -18.00 14.42
CA GLY A 232 -1.07 -19.18 15.19
C GLY A 232 -0.68 -20.33 14.26
N ALA A 233 -0.45 -21.52 14.83
CA ALA A 233 -0.26 -22.71 14.02
C ALA A 233 -1.59 -23.19 13.43
N MET A 234 -1.54 -23.76 12.23
CA MET A 234 -2.72 -24.21 11.50
C MET A 234 -2.46 -25.59 10.92
N ALA A 235 -3.42 -26.50 11.10
CA ALA A 235 -3.31 -27.88 10.63
C ALA A 235 -3.75 -28.06 9.17
N ALA A 236 -4.56 -27.13 8.64
CA ALA A 236 -5.04 -27.20 7.27
C ALA A 236 -3.90 -27.12 6.25
N THR A 237 -3.95 -27.98 5.24
CA THR A 237 -3.05 -27.94 4.09
C THR A 237 -3.72 -27.14 2.99
N ILE A 238 -3.10 -26.03 2.59
CA ILE A 238 -3.61 -25.14 1.55
C ILE A 238 -2.58 -25.10 0.43
N THR A 239 -3.02 -25.31 -0.80
CA THR A 239 -2.17 -25.13 -1.98
C THR A 239 -1.79 -23.66 -2.12
N PRO A 240 -0.50 -23.30 -2.04
CA PRO A 240 -0.09 -21.91 -2.12
C PRO A 240 -0.20 -21.39 -3.55
N THR A 241 -0.63 -20.14 -3.68
CA THR A 241 -0.54 -19.36 -4.92
C THR A 241 0.88 -18.83 -5.17
N TYR A 242 1.69 -18.76 -4.10
CA TYR A 242 3.09 -18.35 -4.13
C TYR A 242 3.82 -18.99 -2.95
N GLU A 243 5.05 -19.44 -3.17
CA GLU A 243 5.90 -20.03 -2.14
C GLU A 243 7.36 -19.69 -2.37
N ASN A 244 8.10 -19.47 -1.28
CA ASN A 244 9.54 -19.33 -1.26
C ASN A 244 10.12 -19.93 0.03
N GLU A 245 11.43 -19.80 0.24
CA GLU A 245 12.14 -20.36 1.40
C GLU A 245 11.70 -19.79 2.78
N TYR A 246 10.99 -18.66 2.80
CA TYR A 246 10.58 -17.98 4.04
C TYR A 246 9.09 -18.13 4.34
N CYS A 247 8.24 -18.17 3.30
CA CYS A 247 6.80 -18.14 3.46
C CYS A 247 6.07 -18.74 2.25
N SER A 248 4.84 -19.15 2.49
CA SER A 248 3.87 -19.47 1.45
C SER A 248 2.59 -18.66 1.62
N VAL A 249 1.96 -18.33 0.50
CA VAL A 249 0.79 -17.44 0.43
C VAL A 249 -0.26 -18.07 -0.47
N ALA A 250 -1.50 -18.15 0.03
CA ALA A 250 -2.67 -18.50 -0.75
C ALA A 250 -3.67 -17.34 -0.77
N TRP A 251 -4.14 -17.00 -1.97
CA TRP A 251 -5.29 -16.11 -2.17
C TRP A 251 -6.49 -16.94 -2.56
N LEU A 252 -7.58 -16.79 -1.80
CA LEU A 252 -8.80 -17.56 -1.95
C LEU A 252 -10.00 -16.60 -2.09
N ASP A 253 -11.01 -17.04 -2.82
CA ASP A 253 -12.29 -16.35 -2.86
C ASP A 253 -12.93 -16.37 -1.48
N TYR A 254 -13.62 -15.28 -1.12
CA TYR A 254 -14.27 -15.17 0.16
C TYR A 254 -15.60 -15.93 0.13
N SER A 255 -15.76 -16.88 1.04
CA SER A 255 -17.05 -17.31 1.57
C SER A 255 -16.99 -17.34 3.09
N GLU A 256 -18.14 -17.17 3.73
CA GLU A 256 -18.21 -17.20 5.20
C GLU A 256 -17.89 -18.61 5.71
N GLU A 257 -18.35 -19.65 5.00
CA GLU A 257 -18.09 -21.06 5.32
C GLU A 257 -16.59 -21.37 5.28
N LEU A 258 -15.89 -20.93 4.22
CA LEU A 258 -14.45 -21.15 4.08
C LEU A 258 -13.67 -20.39 5.15
N LEU A 259 -14.09 -19.16 5.49
CA LEU A 259 -13.42 -18.39 6.54
C LEU A 259 -13.55 -19.10 7.91
N GLN A 260 -14.72 -19.64 8.21
CA GLN A 260 -14.99 -20.37 9.45
C GLN A 260 -14.21 -21.69 9.51
N GLU A 261 -14.17 -22.45 8.41
CA GLU A 261 -13.38 -23.67 8.29
C GLU A 261 -11.89 -23.38 8.57
N LEU A 262 -11.32 -22.39 7.88
CA LEU A 262 -9.92 -22.01 8.05
C LEU A 262 -9.63 -21.51 9.47
N SER A 263 -10.51 -20.69 10.05
CA SER A 263 -10.34 -20.18 11.42
C SER A 263 -10.37 -21.31 12.47
N SER A 264 -11.18 -22.34 12.23
CA SER A 264 -11.32 -23.52 13.10
C SER A 264 -10.14 -24.48 12.98
N SER A 265 -9.38 -24.42 11.89
CA SER A 265 -8.20 -25.28 11.67
C SER A 265 -6.93 -24.84 12.41
N PHE A 266 -6.99 -23.71 13.13
CA PHE A 266 -5.90 -23.26 14.00
C PHE A 266 -5.81 -24.11 15.26
N VAL A 267 -4.60 -24.47 15.63
CA VAL A 267 -4.30 -25.33 16.78
C VAL A 267 -3.55 -24.55 17.86
N ASP A 268 -3.86 -24.85 19.11
CA ASP A 268 -3.11 -24.34 20.25
C ASP A 268 -1.81 -25.13 20.37
N ILE A 269 -0.67 -24.43 20.28
CA ILE A 269 0.65 -25.01 20.50
C ILE A 269 1.26 -24.37 21.73
N ASP A 270 1.62 -25.21 22.70
CA ASP A 270 2.42 -24.80 23.84
C ASP A 270 3.91 -24.77 23.46
N TYR A 271 4.36 -23.59 23.07
CA TYR A 271 5.75 -23.37 22.64
C TYR A 271 6.77 -23.54 23.77
N TYR A 272 6.37 -23.52 25.04
CA TYR A 272 7.29 -23.73 26.17
C TYR A 272 7.68 -25.20 26.31
N ASN A 273 6.71 -26.10 26.26
CA ASN A 273 6.93 -27.53 26.46
C ASN A 273 7.57 -28.23 25.24
N THR A 274 7.41 -27.70 24.03
CA THR A 274 8.10 -28.24 22.83
C THR A 274 9.63 -28.10 22.84
N ARG A 275 10.22 -27.33 23.75
CA ARG A 275 11.68 -27.11 23.83
C ARG A 275 12.41 -28.21 24.60
N GLU A 276 11.79 -28.81 25.62
CA GLU A 276 12.44 -29.83 26.46
C GLU A 276 12.74 -31.12 25.70
N HIS A 277 11.90 -31.52 24.75
CA HIS A 277 12.09 -32.76 23.99
C HIS A 277 13.18 -32.71 22.90
N ARG A 278 13.82 -31.55 22.65
CA ARG A 278 14.83 -31.41 21.59
C ARG A 278 16.22 -31.00 22.06
N LEU A 279 16.40 -30.65 23.33
CA LEU A 279 17.74 -30.51 23.92
C LEU A 279 18.28 -31.85 24.46
N SER A 280 17.48 -32.91 24.39
CA SER A 280 17.84 -34.28 24.79
C SER A 280 18.12 -35.22 23.60
N ARG A 281 18.53 -34.70 22.44
CA ARG A 281 18.98 -35.47 21.28
C ARG A 281 20.19 -34.83 20.61
#